data_AF-A0AA36M2G1-F1
#
_entry.id   AF-A0AA36M2G1-F1
#
_cell.length_a   1.000
_cell.length_b   1.000
_cell.length_c   1.000
_cell.angle_alpha   90.00
_cell.angle_beta   90.00
_cell.angle_gamma   90.00
#
_symmetry.space_group_name_H-M   'P 1'
#
loop_
_entity.id
_entity.type
_entity.pdbx_description
1 polymer ?
#
loop_
_entity_poly.entity_id
_entity_poly.type
_entity_poly.pdbx_seq_one_letter_code
_entity_poly.pdbx_strand_id
1 'polypeptide(L)'
;MFLSAFYLVLVAVLNISEAQNNLTDRCDAYKFLEDKASCGKKGYLIQFGLRNCLKFSSPDIRSRFSSSGLAFLDCTTKCLITRLQNLFTGDLPTCSTVEKSAFASHLPCYLECNFCKICKTEKASLLSSYDKSDLFSYEAMKTAIKLLKTCGLFSCFRSS
;
A
#
# COMPACT_ATOMS: atom_id res chain seq x y z
N MET A 1 21.71 -13.94 -46.35
CA MET A 1 21.26 -14.80 -45.23
C MET A 1 21.43 -14.14 -43.84
N PHE A 2 21.52 -12.80 -43.72
CA PHE A 2 21.74 -12.13 -42.43
C PHE A 2 20.57 -11.21 -41.97
N LEU A 3 19.54 -11.02 -42.80
CA LEU A 3 18.39 -10.16 -42.48
C LEU A 3 17.27 -10.86 -41.68
N SER A 4 17.21 -12.20 -41.70
CA SER A 4 16.19 -12.97 -40.95
C SER A 4 16.55 -13.17 -39.47
N ALA A 5 17.85 -13.19 -39.14
CA ALA A 5 18.31 -13.34 -37.76
C ALA A 5 18.05 -12.09 -36.91
N PHE A 6 18.13 -10.90 -37.51
CA PHE A 6 17.84 -9.63 -36.81
C PHE A 6 16.34 -9.45 -36.51
N TYR A 7 15.46 -9.97 -37.37
CA TYR A 7 14.01 -9.88 -37.17
C TYR A 7 13.54 -10.75 -36.00
N LEU A 8 14.13 -11.93 -35.82
CA LEU A 8 13.81 -12.84 -34.71
C LEU A 8 14.25 -12.27 -33.35
N VAL A 9 15.34 -11.51 -33.30
CA VAL A 9 15.79 -10.85 -32.05
C VAL A 9 14.86 -9.70 -31.66
N LEU A 10 14.34 -8.94 -32.64
CA LEU A 10 13.40 -7.83 -32.38
C LEU A 10 12.05 -8.30 -31.81
N VAL A 11 11.56 -9.48 -32.20
CA VAL A 11 10.30 -10.04 -31.67
C VAL A 11 10.45 -10.60 -30.25
N ALA A 12 11.67 -11.03 -29.87
CA ALA A 12 11.94 -11.53 -28.52
C ALA A 12 11.98 -10.43 -27.44
N VAL A 13 12.23 -9.18 -27.81
CA VAL A 13 12.29 -8.05 -26.85
C VAL A 13 10.94 -7.40 -26.54
N LEU A 14 9.87 -7.77 -27.25
CA LEU A 14 8.54 -7.16 -27.12
C LEU A 14 7.57 -7.93 -26.21
N ASN A 15 7.99 -9.04 -25.58
CA ASN A 15 7.13 -9.86 -24.73
C ASN A 15 7.72 -10.13 -23.34
N ILE A 16 8.44 -9.16 -22.78
CA ILE A 16 8.49 -9.07 -21.33
C ILE A 16 7.31 -8.17 -20.96
N SER A 17 6.11 -8.76 -20.86
CA SER A 17 5.13 -8.17 -19.95
C SER A 17 5.81 -8.29 -18.59
N GLU A 18 6.46 -7.21 -18.17
CA GLU A 18 6.83 -7.03 -16.78
C GLU A 18 5.60 -7.45 -15.99
N ALA A 19 5.76 -8.31 -14.98
CA ALA A 19 4.70 -8.60 -14.05
C ALA A 19 4.40 -7.31 -13.29
N GLN A 20 3.73 -6.37 -13.96
CA GLN A 20 3.13 -5.18 -13.43
C GLN A 20 1.88 -5.68 -12.74
N ASN A 21 2.14 -6.35 -11.62
CA ASN A 21 1.21 -6.85 -10.64
C ASN A 21 0.40 -5.62 -10.21
N ASN A 22 -0.74 -5.41 -10.88
CA ASN A 22 -1.55 -4.21 -10.77
C ASN A 22 -1.84 -4.04 -9.28
N LEU A 23 -1.79 -2.80 -8.77
CA LEU A 23 -2.04 -2.56 -7.34
C LEU A 23 -3.39 -3.15 -6.91
N THR A 24 -4.35 -3.20 -7.84
CA THR A 24 -5.64 -3.88 -7.68
C THR A 24 -5.48 -5.38 -7.42
N ASP A 25 -4.64 -6.07 -8.21
CA ASP A 25 -4.35 -7.50 -8.05
C ASP A 25 -3.67 -7.77 -6.70
N ARG A 26 -2.86 -6.83 -6.21
CA ARG A 26 -2.26 -6.93 -4.87
C ARG A 26 -3.32 -6.88 -3.77
N CYS A 27 -4.42 -6.14 -3.98
CA CYS A 27 -5.50 -6.07 -3.00
C CYS A 27 -6.23 -7.40 -2.78
N ASP A 28 -6.19 -8.34 -3.75
CA ASP A 28 -6.78 -9.67 -3.59
C ASP A 28 -6.09 -10.50 -2.49
N ALA A 29 -4.86 -10.14 -2.09
CA ALA A 29 -4.21 -10.74 -0.92
C ALA A 29 -5.07 -10.62 0.35
N TYR A 30 -5.83 -9.54 0.52
CA TYR A 30 -6.72 -9.40 1.68
C TYR A 30 -7.85 -10.44 1.68
N LYS A 31 -8.40 -10.80 0.51
CA LYS A 31 -9.42 -11.85 0.40
C LYS A 31 -8.82 -13.22 0.70
N PHE A 32 -7.65 -13.52 0.14
CA PHE A 32 -6.94 -14.77 0.40
C PHE A 32 -6.59 -14.96 1.89
N LEU A 33 -6.14 -13.90 2.56
CA LEU A 33 -5.88 -13.95 4.00
C LEU A 33 -7.16 -14.08 4.82
N GLU A 34 -8.26 -13.49 4.35
CA GLU A 34 -9.58 -13.63 4.98
C GLU A 34 -10.10 -15.07 4.86
N ASP A 35 -9.94 -15.72 3.71
CA ASP A 35 -10.33 -17.13 3.53
C ASP A 35 -9.62 -18.06 4.52
N LYS A 36 -8.40 -17.68 4.94
CA LYS A 36 -7.63 -18.40 5.97
C LYS A 36 -8.08 -18.06 7.39
N ALA A 37 -8.21 -16.78 7.73
CA ALA A 37 -8.46 -16.34 9.11
C ALA A 37 -9.94 -16.30 9.50
N SER A 38 -10.85 -16.22 8.52
CA SER A 38 -12.30 -16.13 8.71
C SER A 38 -12.74 -15.05 9.71
N CYS A 39 -12.18 -13.85 9.62
CA CYS A 39 -12.46 -12.75 10.55
C CYS A 39 -13.78 -12.02 10.31
N GLY A 40 -14.45 -12.35 9.22
CA GLY A 40 -15.74 -11.83 8.81
C GLY A 40 -15.65 -10.49 8.09
N LYS A 41 -16.79 -10.10 7.50
CA LYS A 41 -16.92 -8.86 6.71
C LYS A 41 -16.61 -7.57 7.49
N LYS A 42 -16.69 -7.62 8.83
CA LYS A 42 -16.36 -6.51 9.74
C LYS A 42 -14.93 -6.57 10.28
N GLY A 43 -14.21 -7.64 9.98
CA GLY A 43 -12.81 -7.80 10.37
C GLY A 43 -11.89 -6.87 9.59
N TYR A 44 -10.68 -6.68 10.11
CA TYR A 44 -9.69 -5.78 9.53
C TYR A 44 -9.43 -6.05 8.05
N LEU A 45 -9.25 -7.32 7.65
CA LEU A 45 -8.85 -7.70 6.29
C LEU A 45 -9.82 -7.17 5.24
N ILE A 46 -11.13 -7.28 5.50
CA ILE A 46 -12.17 -6.87 4.56
C ILE A 46 -12.61 -5.43 4.78
N GLN A 47 -13.07 -5.09 5.98
CA GLN A 47 -13.66 -3.78 6.24
C GLN A 47 -12.63 -2.67 6.11
N PHE A 48 -11.39 -2.90 6.54
CA PHE A 48 -10.34 -1.87 6.53
C PHE A 48 -9.36 -2.07 5.38
N GLY A 49 -8.66 -3.20 5.34
CA GLY A 49 -7.54 -3.48 4.44
C GLY A 49 -7.95 -3.45 2.97
N LEU A 50 -8.83 -4.37 2.55
CA LEU A 50 -9.30 -4.49 1.17
C LEU A 50 -9.94 -3.19 0.68
N ARG A 51 -10.89 -2.64 1.44
CA ARG A 51 -11.59 -1.40 1.09
C ARG A 51 -10.61 -0.26 0.82
N ASN A 52 -9.67 0.00 1.74
CA ASN A 52 -8.71 1.09 1.58
C ASN A 52 -7.69 0.80 0.47
N CYS A 53 -7.25 -0.45 0.30
CA CYS A 53 -6.36 -0.84 -0.79
C CYS A 53 -6.98 -0.55 -2.17
N LEU A 54 -8.25 -0.92 -2.38
CA LEU A 54 -8.97 -0.62 -3.62
C LEU A 54 -9.16 0.89 -3.81
N LYS A 55 -9.45 1.62 -2.72
CA LYS A 55 -9.58 3.08 -2.75
C LYS A 55 -8.27 3.76 -3.21
N PHE A 56 -7.12 3.38 -2.65
CA PHE A 56 -5.81 3.92 -3.05
C PHE A 56 -5.32 3.42 -4.42
N SER A 57 -5.88 2.31 -4.92
CA SER A 57 -5.67 1.84 -6.30
C SER A 57 -6.51 2.59 -7.33
N SER A 58 -7.58 3.30 -6.92
CA SER A 58 -8.50 3.94 -7.85
C SER A 58 -7.88 5.15 -8.58
N PRO A 59 -8.22 5.38 -9.87
CA PRO A 59 -7.73 6.54 -10.63
C PRO A 59 -8.05 7.89 -9.96
N ASP A 60 -9.22 8.01 -9.32
CA ASP A 60 -9.68 9.24 -8.66
C ASP A 60 -8.82 9.64 -7.47
N ILE A 61 -8.28 8.66 -6.74
CA ILE A 61 -7.34 8.92 -5.64
C ILE A 61 -5.93 9.10 -6.20
N ARG A 62 -5.48 8.22 -7.11
CA ARG A 62 -4.13 8.25 -7.66
C ARG A 62 -3.81 9.56 -8.39
N SER A 63 -4.77 10.16 -9.10
CA SER A 63 -4.61 11.45 -9.78
C SER A 63 -4.29 12.64 -8.85
N ARG A 64 -4.45 12.48 -7.53
CA ARG A 64 -4.13 13.50 -6.51
C ARG A 64 -2.69 13.45 -6.02
N PHE A 65 -1.89 12.51 -6.53
CA PHE A 65 -0.51 12.28 -6.12
C PHE A 65 0.44 12.53 -7.30
N SER A 66 1.59 13.10 -6.98
CA SER A 66 2.74 13.23 -7.87
C SER A 66 3.41 11.87 -8.08
N SER A 67 4.43 11.81 -8.94
CA SER A 67 5.21 10.57 -9.14
C SER A 67 5.84 10.04 -7.84
N SER A 68 6.33 10.91 -6.95
CA SER A 68 6.87 10.48 -5.65
C SER A 68 5.76 10.03 -4.69
N GLY A 69 4.60 10.67 -4.73
CA GLY A 69 3.41 10.24 -3.98
C GLY A 69 2.90 8.88 -4.43
N LEU A 70 2.84 8.62 -5.73
CA LEU A 70 2.47 7.32 -6.29
C LEU A 70 3.48 6.24 -5.89
N ALA A 71 4.78 6.53 -5.96
CA ALA A 71 5.81 5.62 -5.48
C ALA A 71 5.66 5.30 -3.98
N PHE A 72 5.29 6.29 -3.15
CA PHE A 72 4.96 6.09 -1.74
C PHE A 72 3.73 5.17 -1.57
N LEU A 73 2.64 5.40 -2.31
CA LEU A 73 1.42 4.57 -2.22
C LEU A 73 1.70 3.13 -2.63
N ASP A 74 2.42 2.92 -3.72
CA ASP A 74 2.71 1.60 -4.27
C ASP A 74 3.65 0.82 -3.33
N CYS A 75 4.71 1.48 -2.83
CA CYS A 75 5.60 0.91 -1.83
C CYS A 75 4.85 0.55 -0.54
N THR A 76 4.04 1.48 -0.02
CA THR A 76 3.33 1.29 1.25
C THR A 76 2.34 0.13 1.15
N THR A 77 1.57 0.07 0.07
CA THR A 77 0.62 -1.03 -0.19
C THR A 77 1.34 -2.37 -0.21
N LYS A 78 2.46 -2.47 -0.93
CA LYS A 78 3.29 -3.68 -0.94
C LYS A 78 3.80 -4.04 0.45
N CYS A 79 4.37 -3.08 1.18
CA CYS A 79 4.93 -3.31 2.52
C CYS A 79 3.87 -3.83 3.51
N LEU A 80 2.69 -3.21 3.53
CA LEU A 80 1.59 -3.59 4.43
C LEU A 80 1.11 -5.03 4.15
N ILE A 81 0.89 -5.36 2.87
CA ILE A 81 0.45 -6.70 2.46
C ILE A 81 1.52 -7.74 2.78
N THR A 82 2.81 -7.46 2.51
CA THR A 82 3.90 -8.39 2.83
C THR A 82 3.99 -8.66 4.33
N ARG A 83 3.86 -7.63 5.19
CA ARG A 83 3.88 -7.84 6.65
C ARG A 83 2.69 -8.67 7.13
N LEU A 84 1.51 -8.50 6.52
CA LEU A 84 0.36 -9.36 6.76
C LEU A 84 0.59 -10.78 6.29
N GLN A 85 1.12 -11.01 5.09
CA GLN A 85 1.43 -12.35 4.59
C GLN A 85 2.43 -13.07 5.49
N ASN A 86 3.45 -12.37 5.98
CA ASN A 86 4.44 -12.92 6.93
C ASN A 86 3.81 -13.31 8.28
N LEU A 87 2.71 -12.68 8.70
CA LEU A 87 1.99 -13.10 9.90
C LEU A 87 1.34 -14.49 9.74
N PHE A 88 1.07 -14.91 8.50
CA PHE A 88 0.41 -16.19 8.17
C PHE A 88 1.38 -17.30 7.76
N THR A 89 2.70 -17.10 7.92
CA THR A 89 3.70 -18.16 7.62
C THR A 89 3.89 -19.14 8.77
N GLY A 90 3.43 -18.80 9.98
CA GLY A 90 3.44 -19.66 11.17
C GLY A 90 2.04 -20.17 11.52
N ASP A 91 1.76 -20.23 12.82
CA ASP A 91 0.42 -20.55 13.33
C ASP A 91 -0.62 -19.55 12.82
N LEU A 92 -1.85 -20.03 12.60
CA LEU A 92 -2.94 -19.18 12.13
C LEU A 92 -3.24 -18.09 13.18
N PRO A 93 -3.11 -16.79 12.86
CA PRO A 93 -3.33 -15.72 13.81
C PRO A 93 -4.82 -15.56 14.12
N THR A 94 -5.14 -15.18 15.36
CA THR A 94 -6.50 -14.72 15.71
C THR A 94 -6.82 -13.41 15.00
N CYS A 95 -8.10 -13.09 14.83
CA CYS A 95 -8.53 -11.83 14.22
C CYS A 95 -8.03 -10.58 14.95
N SER A 96 -7.96 -10.65 16.28
CA SER A 96 -7.35 -9.59 17.09
C SER A 96 -5.86 -9.44 16.80
N THR A 97 -5.14 -10.56 16.64
CA THR A 97 -3.72 -10.57 16.25
C THR A 97 -3.53 -9.96 14.86
N VAL A 98 -4.39 -10.33 13.89
CA VAL A 98 -4.36 -9.77 12.52
C VAL A 98 -4.53 -8.25 12.57
N GLU A 99 -5.59 -7.76 13.21
CA GLU A 99 -5.88 -6.34 13.30
C GLU A 99 -4.76 -5.54 13.98
N LYS A 100 -4.30 -6.00 15.14
CA LYS A 100 -3.23 -5.34 15.90
C LYS A 100 -1.92 -5.29 15.10
N SER A 101 -1.55 -6.40 14.46
CA SER A 101 -0.32 -6.48 13.66
C SER A 101 -0.41 -5.59 12.42
N ALA A 102 -1.57 -5.54 11.79
CA ALA A 102 -1.78 -4.71 10.62
C ALA A 102 -1.70 -3.22 10.95
N PHE A 103 -2.36 -2.74 12.02
CA PHE A 103 -2.23 -1.35 12.45
C PHE A 103 -0.78 -1.02 12.87
N ALA A 104 -0.12 -1.90 13.62
CA ALA A 104 1.28 -1.71 14.02
C ALA A 104 2.25 -1.62 12.84
N SER A 105 1.91 -2.21 11.70
CA SER A 105 2.74 -2.19 10.49
C SER A 105 2.75 -0.86 9.73
N HIS A 106 1.76 0.02 9.96
CA HIS A 106 1.62 1.26 9.18
C HIS A 106 2.78 2.22 9.38
N LEU A 107 3.14 2.52 10.64
CA LEU A 107 4.22 3.44 10.95
C LEU A 107 5.55 3.07 10.25
N PRO A 108 6.09 1.85 10.44
CA PRO A 108 7.34 1.49 9.80
C PRO A 108 7.23 1.43 8.27
N CYS A 109 6.13 0.92 7.69
CA CYS A 109 5.95 0.93 6.24
C CYS A 109 5.92 2.34 5.65
N TYR A 110 5.25 3.29 6.32
CA TYR A 110 5.20 4.67 5.84
C TYR A 110 6.59 5.32 5.85
N LEU A 111 7.39 5.05 6.88
CA LEU A 111 8.76 5.56 6.97
C LEU A 111 9.68 4.92 5.91
N GLU A 112 9.64 3.59 5.77
CA GLU A 112 10.38 2.82 4.76
C GLU A 112 10.04 3.28 3.33
N CYS A 113 8.79 3.68 3.11
CA CYS A 113 8.28 4.13 1.81
C CYS A 113 8.38 5.65 1.58
N ASN A 114 9.21 6.35 2.35
CA ASN A 114 9.48 7.78 2.17
C ASN A 114 8.28 8.72 2.40
N PHE A 115 7.41 8.45 3.39
CA PHE A 115 6.35 9.38 3.78
C PHE A 115 6.87 10.80 4.11
N CYS A 116 8.12 10.93 4.58
CA CYS A 116 8.71 12.24 4.82
C CYS A 116 9.02 13.04 3.54
N LYS A 117 8.96 12.44 2.36
CA LYS A 117 9.27 13.09 1.07
C LYS A 117 8.04 13.47 0.26
N ILE A 118 6.85 12.99 0.63
CA ILE A 118 5.60 13.39 -0.05
C ILE A 118 5.15 14.76 0.43
N CYS A 119 4.58 15.55 -0.49
CA CYS A 119 4.21 16.93 -0.23
C CYS A 119 3.02 17.05 0.73
N LYS A 120 2.86 18.22 1.35
CA LYS A 120 1.75 18.51 2.29
C LYS A 120 0.37 18.23 1.68
N THR A 121 0.15 18.60 0.42
CA THR A 121 -1.11 18.37 -0.30
C THR A 121 -1.39 16.87 -0.45
N GLU A 122 -0.37 16.07 -0.70
CA GLU A 122 -0.49 14.60 -0.82
C GLU A 122 -0.75 13.94 0.53
N LYS A 123 -0.15 14.45 1.62
CA LYS A 123 -0.48 14.03 2.99
C LYS A 123 -1.94 14.33 3.33
N ALA A 124 -2.46 15.47 2.89
CA ALA A 124 -3.87 15.82 3.03
C ALA A 124 -4.77 14.94 2.13
N SER A 125 -4.36 14.64 0.90
CA SER A 125 -5.04 13.69 0.02
C SER A 125 -5.10 12.29 0.64
N LEU A 126 -4.01 11.82 1.26
CA LEU A 126 -3.95 10.55 1.97
C LEU A 126 -4.95 10.53 3.14
N LEU A 127 -4.90 11.54 4.02
CA LEU A 127 -5.77 11.62 5.19
C LEU A 127 -7.26 11.72 4.80
N SER A 128 -7.58 12.56 3.82
CA SER A 128 -8.96 12.74 3.33
C SER A 128 -9.49 11.54 2.54
N SER A 129 -8.61 10.62 2.13
CA SER A 129 -9.00 9.36 1.50
C SER A 129 -9.43 8.31 2.52
N TYR A 130 -9.23 8.49 3.82
CA TYR A 130 -9.77 7.56 4.82
C TYR A 130 -11.21 7.90 5.17
N ASP A 131 -12.02 6.88 5.44
CA ASP A 131 -13.35 7.10 5.99
C ASP A 131 -13.22 7.63 7.44
N LYS A 132 -14.15 8.47 7.89
CA LYS A 132 -14.05 9.07 9.24
C LYS A 132 -13.94 8.02 10.35
N SER A 133 -14.65 6.89 10.20
CA SER A 133 -14.57 5.72 11.09
C SER A 133 -13.15 5.18 11.25
N ASP A 134 -12.36 5.23 10.18
CA ASP A 134 -11.01 4.67 10.12
C ASP A 134 -10.01 5.53 10.90
N LEU A 135 -10.30 6.83 10.99
CA LEU A 135 -9.50 7.81 11.73
C LEU A 135 -9.84 7.85 13.23
N PHE A 136 -10.94 7.23 13.65
CA PHE A 136 -11.31 7.13 15.07
C PHE A 136 -10.63 5.97 15.80
N SER A 137 -9.90 5.10 15.09
CA SER A 137 -9.09 4.08 15.76
C SER A 137 -7.91 4.75 16.48
N TYR A 138 -7.76 4.46 17.77
CA TYR A 138 -6.67 5.01 18.59
C TYR A 138 -5.29 4.78 17.96
N GLU A 139 -5.09 3.60 17.36
CA GLU A 139 -3.83 3.22 16.72
C GLU A 139 -3.58 3.97 15.40
N ALA A 140 -4.62 4.23 14.60
CA ALA A 140 -4.51 5.05 13.39
C ALA A 140 -4.13 6.49 13.73
N MET A 141 -4.78 7.08 14.75
CA MET A 141 -4.47 8.43 15.23
C MET A 141 -3.05 8.53 15.80
N LYS A 142 -2.63 7.56 16.60
CA LYS A 142 -1.26 7.51 17.17
C LYS A 142 -0.19 7.40 16.08
N THR A 143 -0.45 6.59 15.05
CA THR A 143 0.43 6.45 13.89
C THR A 143 0.54 7.77 13.12
N ALA A 144 -0.59 8.42 12.84
CA ALA A 144 -0.63 9.71 12.15
C ALA A 144 0.15 10.79 12.92
N ILE A 145 -0.06 10.92 14.24
CA ILE A 145 0.65 11.87 15.09
C ILE A 145 2.16 11.60 15.08
N LYS A 146 2.58 10.33 15.19
CA LYS A 146 4.01 9.99 15.21
C LYS A 146 4.67 10.30 13.86
N LEU A 147 4.01 9.99 12.75
CA LEU A 147 4.49 10.35 11.41
C LEU A 147 4.62 11.86 11.22
N LEU A 148 3.64 12.64 11.69
CA LEU A 148 3.70 14.11 11.59
C LEU A 148 4.80 14.69 12.48
N LYS A 149 5.03 14.13 13.68
CA LYS A 149 6.15 14.53 14.55
C LYS A 149 7.51 14.19 13.93
N THR A 150 7.64 13.03 13.29
CA THR A 150 8.90 12.58 12.68
C THR A 150 9.20 13.29 11.35
N CYS A 151 8.21 13.45 10.48
CA CYS A 151 8.40 13.93 9.11
C CYS A 151 8.00 15.39 8.90
N GLY A 152 7.34 16.02 9.87
CA GLY A 152 6.75 17.35 9.72
C GLY A 152 5.53 17.38 8.79
N LEU A 153 4.78 18.48 8.89
CA LEU A 153 3.59 18.73 8.06
C LEU A 153 3.94 19.35 6.70
N PHE A 154 5.06 20.06 6.60
CA PHE A 154 5.44 20.89 5.44
C PHE A 154 6.59 20.32 4.59
N SER A 155 6.88 19.02 4.69
CA SER A 155 7.96 18.41 3.93
C SER A 155 7.65 18.43 2.42
N CYS A 156 8.35 19.29 1.67
CA CYS A 156 8.62 19.17 0.23
C CYS A 156 9.66 20.22 -0.24
N PHE A 157 10.62 20.62 0.63
CA PHE A 157 11.72 21.47 0.20
C PHE A 157 12.89 20.63 -0.32
N ARG A 158 12.94 20.56 -1.67
CA ARG A 158 14.06 20.35 -2.58
C ARG A 158 14.96 19.13 -2.37
N SER A 159 14.94 18.25 -3.38
CA SER A 159 16.06 17.39 -3.76
C SER A 159 17.38 18.18 -3.74
N SER A 160 18.29 17.78 -2.85
CA SER A 160 19.72 17.99 -3.02
C SER A 160 20.29 16.82 -3.81
#